data_AF-A9D521-F1
#
_entry.id   AF-A9D521-F1
#
_cell.length_a   1.000
_cell.length_b   1.000
_cell.length_c   1.000
_cell.angle_alpha   90.00
_cell.angle_beta   90.00
_cell.angle_gamma   90.00
#
_symmetry.space_group_name_H-M   'P 1'
#
loop_
_entity.id
_entity.type
_entity.pdbx_description
1 polymer ?
#
loop_
_entity_poly.entity_id
_entity_poly.type
_entity_poly.pdbx_seq_one_letter_code
_entity_poly.pdbx_strand_id
1 'polypeptide(L)'
;MLYLIASCIALLLGPIFYRFFSAEHGLQKGLDGFIFVSLGGLVLLHILPELLEHGGFLAIIFVIIGMWGPTASEKLFHRYSEVTHNLTLILGVGGLLLHTITDGGAMVLAQQDDVSILLALGIILHRLPVGLAIWWLVKPQIGSRWAMVVLAGMMLLTGVGYFAGEQMLTHLSLDNTVYLQAFVTGSILHVVLHQPHGHHSPDEASNGNQQKYEYHAGIGSLLGIGLLFILLMMDSGGHEHHQHDHSTEQLVDWMMTLGPVLLLSYAVAGLRFKLGLSPQSSHLGKRWLQRLAGPEALIITAFLLGPLIALFQLISLLVIGALLTFSRVEPTDPHLSVPESPLRFGFAHIVDRSAPWVLLSLVLANLIGHPSVPLEDPIIQVAVLMVLFLPMRFCNLGGAVLALSLAYSGWSIPAVMLALVAAPIFNLAQLKLMSWTQRSAVIGLITVILAITSLIQPQWGMMMTMPESLSMISLIVLACLFAASLLRLGPRKFMARIMLLKSKAHSHDHGGHKH
;
A
#
# COMPACT_ATOMS: atom_id res chain seq x y z
N MET A 1 31.75 -16.71 -4.54
CA MET A 1 31.39 -17.18 -5.91
C MET A 1 30.13 -18.05 -5.96
N LEU A 2 29.91 -19.00 -5.03
CA LEU A 2 28.70 -19.84 -5.05
C LEU A 2 27.41 -19.01 -4.97
N TYR A 3 27.36 -17.98 -4.13
CA TYR A 3 26.20 -17.08 -4.03
C TYR A 3 25.95 -16.29 -5.32
N LEU A 4 26.99 -15.82 -5.99
CA LEU A 4 26.87 -15.15 -7.30
C LEU A 4 26.24 -16.09 -8.34
N ILE A 5 26.69 -17.35 -8.40
CA ILE A 5 26.13 -18.35 -9.33
C ILE A 5 24.67 -18.64 -8.99
N ALA A 6 24.35 -18.89 -7.71
CA ALA A 6 22.99 -19.15 -7.26
C ALA A 6 22.05 -17.97 -7.56
N SER A 7 22.55 -16.75 -7.39
CA SER A 7 21.88 -15.49 -7.69
C SER A 7 21.57 -15.33 -9.19
N CYS A 8 22.51 -15.64 -10.08
CA CYS A 8 22.28 -15.67 -11.52
C CYS A 8 21.29 -16.77 -11.93
N ILE A 9 21.36 -17.95 -11.30
CA ILE A 9 20.40 -19.03 -11.52
C ILE A 9 18.98 -18.59 -11.10
N ALA A 10 18.84 -17.98 -9.93
CA ALA A 10 17.56 -17.48 -9.44
C ALA A 10 16.92 -16.47 -10.40
N LEU A 11 17.73 -15.58 -11.00
CA LEU A 11 17.26 -14.65 -12.03
C LEU A 11 16.77 -15.38 -13.30
N LEU A 12 17.49 -16.40 -13.75
CA LEU A 12 17.15 -17.22 -14.92
C LEU A 12 15.96 -18.16 -14.73
N LEU A 13 15.59 -18.47 -13.48
CA LEU A 13 14.36 -19.20 -13.19
C LEU A 13 13.11 -18.42 -13.59
N GLY A 14 13.18 -17.08 -13.68
CA GLY A 14 12.06 -16.23 -14.11
C GLY A 14 11.43 -16.64 -15.45
N PRO A 15 12.18 -16.65 -16.56
CA PRO A 15 11.71 -17.14 -17.86
C PRO A 15 11.12 -18.55 -17.82
N ILE A 16 11.73 -19.45 -17.04
CA ILE A 16 11.34 -20.87 -16.94
C ILE A 16 9.98 -20.98 -16.25
N PHE A 17 9.85 -20.37 -15.07
CA PHE A 17 8.58 -20.33 -14.34
C PHE A 17 7.50 -19.63 -15.15
N TYR A 18 7.81 -18.51 -15.78
CA TYR A 18 6.84 -17.81 -16.63
C TYR A 18 6.34 -18.72 -17.75
N ARG A 19 7.22 -19.45 -18.44
CA ARG A 19 6.81 -20.37 -19.52
C ARG A 19 5.90 -21.48 -19.00
N PHE A 20 6.19 -22.04 -17.83
CA PHE A 20 5.39 -23.11 -17.24
C PHE A 20 4.02 -22.62 -16.77
N PHE A 21 3.98 -21.47 -16.08
CA PHE A 21 2.75 -20.93 -15.49
C PHE A 21 1.90 -20.09 -16.46
N SER A 22 2.44 -19.67 -17.61
CA SER A 22 1.66 -18.97 -18.64
C SER A 22 0.86 -19.88 -19.57
N ALA A 23 0.95 -21.20 -19.40
CA ALA A 23 0.21 -22.18 -20.22
C ALA A 23 -1.29 -22.19 -19.92
N GLU A 24 -1.70 -21.91 -18.68
CA GLU A 24 -3.11 -21.82 -18.28
C GLU A 24 -3.47 -20.41 -17.81
N HIS A 25 -4.62 -19.90 -18.25
CA HIS A 25 -5.12 -18.57 -17.87
C HIS A 25 -5.20 -18.35 -16.35
N GLY A 26 -5.51 -19.39 -15.56
CA GLY A 26 -5.53 -19.31 -14.10
C GLY A 26 -4.14 -19.13 -13.49
N LEU A 27 -3.17 -19.94 -13.91
CA LEU A 27 -1.79 -19.86 -13.43
C LEU A 27 -1.12 -18.53 -13.81
N GLN A 28 -1.41 -18.00 -14.99
CA GLN A 28 -0.95 -16.67 -15.40
C GLN A 28 -1.45 -15.57 -14.45
N LYS A 29 -2.76 -15.57 -14.14
CA LYS A 29 -3.33 -14.63 -13.15
C LYS A 29 -2.70 -14.78 -11.77
N GLY A 30 -2.41 -16.02 -11.36
CA GLY A 30 -1.66 -16.30 -10.13
C GLY A 30 -0.27 -15.67 -10.15
N LEU A 31 0.47 -15.84 -11.25
CA LEU A 31 1.77 -15.21 -11.44
C LEU A 31 1.70 -13.68 -11.34
N ASP A 32 0.69 -13.07 -11.96
CA ASP A 32 0.46 -11.62 -11.90
C ASP A 32 0.25 -11.16 -10.45
N GLY A 33 -0.54 -11.90 -9.67
CA GLY A 33 -0.77 -11.59 -8.26
C GLY A 33 0.48 -11.76 -7.39
N PHE A 34 1.25 -12.81 -7.65
CA PHE A 34 2.55 -13.05 -7.00
C PHE A 34 3.53 -11.91 -7.27
N ILE A 35 3.73 -11.55 -8.55
CA ILE A 35 4.65 -10.46 -8.95
C ILE A 35 4.19 -9.14 -8.33
N PHE A 36 2.89 -8.82 -8.40
CA PHE A 36 2.35 -7.58 -7.87
C PHE A 36 2.62 -7.42 -6.37
N VAL A 37 2.33 -8.46 -5.58
CA VAL A 37 2.50 -8.38 -4.12
C VAL A 37 3.96 -8.47 -3.72
N SER A 38 4.73 -9.42 -4.26
CA SER A 38 6.15 -9.57 -3.90
C SER A 38 6.97 -8.33 -4.30
N LEU A 39 6.86 -7.84 -5.53
CA LEU A 39 7.62 -6.67 -5.97
C LEU A 39 7.14 -5.38 -5.28
N GLY A 40 5.83 -5.17 -5.20
CA GLY A 40 5.27 -4.01 -4.51
C GLY A 40 5.61 -3.99 -3.02
N GLY A 41 5.52 -5.14 -2.36
CA GLY A 41 5.88 -5.29 -0.95
C GLY A 41 7.37 -5.09 -0.69
N LEU A 42 8.27 -5.63 -1.54
CA LEU A 42 9.71 -5.39 -1.42
C LEU A 42 10.05 -3.92 -1.55
N VAL A 43 9.46 -3.25 -2.55
CA VAL A 43 9.63 -1.82 -2.75
C VAL A 43 9.17 -1.03 -1.51
N LEU A 44 8.02 -1.35 -0.94
CA LEU A 44 7.43 -0.59 0.17
C LEU A 44 8.04 -0.90 1.54
N LEU A 45 8.43 -2.14 1.80
CA LEU A 45 8.86 -2.60 3.13
C LEU A 45 10.38 -2.66 3.29
N HIS A 46 11.14 -2.76 2.19
CA HIS A 46 12.60 -2.89 2.24
C HIS A 46 13.29 -1.71 1.55
N ILE A 47 12.95 -1.39 0.29
CA ILE A 47 13.65 -0.34 -0.45
C ILE A 47 13.26 1.07 0.03
N LEU A 48 11.98 1.32 0.26
CA LEU A 48 11.49 2.66 0.59
C LEU A 48 11.96 3.17 1.97
N PRO A 49 11.98 2.37 3.05
CA PRO A 49 12.57 2.78 4.33
C PRO A 49 14.06 3.13 4.22
N GLU A 50 14.84 2.31 3.50
CA GLU A 50 16.28 2.53 3.28
C GLU A 50 16.55 3.87 2.56
N LEU A 51 15.74 4.18 1.53
CA LEU A 51 15.82 5.45 0.81
C LEU A 51 15.46 6.65 1.70
N LEU A 52 14.59 6.46 2.69
CA LEU A 52 14.24 7.49 3.65
C LEU A 52 15.33 7.72 4.68
N GLU A 53 16.01 6.66 5.11
CA GLU A 53 17.11 6.77 6.05
C GLU A 53 18.23 7.63 5.48
N HIS A 54 18.62 7.37 4.23
CA HIS A 54 19.72 8.06 3.56
C HIS A 54 19.29 9.37 2.89
N GLY A 55 18.07 9.45 2.34
CA GLY A 55 17.60 10.59 1.55
C GLY A 55 16.68 11.56 2.30
N GLY A 56 16.26 11.18 3.52
CA GLY A 56 15.31 11.92 4.34
C GLY A 56 13.98 12.17 3.63
N PHE A 57 13.25 13.19 4.09
CA PHE A 57 11.96 13.57 3.53
C PHE A 57 11.97 13.87 2.02
N LEU A 58 13.08 14.37 1.47
CA LEU A 58 13.20 14.65 0.04
C LEU A 58 13.09 13.37 -0.82
N ALA A 59 13.53 12.21 -0.31
CA ALA A 59 13.37 10.95 -1.03
C ALA A 59 11.89 10.63 -1.32
N ILE A 60 10.96 10.91 -0.40
CA ILE A 60 9.51 10.74 -0.63
C ILE A 60 9.06 11.58 -1.83
N ILE A 61 9.54 12.82 -1.97
CA ILE A 61 9.19 13.69 -3.08
C ILE A 61 9.66 13.08 -4.40
N PHE A 62 10.89 12.56 -4.46
CA PHE A 62 11.40 11.89 -5.66
C PHE A 62 10.65 10.59 -5.97
N VAL A 63 10.27 9.78 -4.96
CA VAL A 63 9.41 8.60 -5.14
C VAL A 63 8.05 9.00 -5.70
N ILE A 64 7.45 10.06 -5.17
CA ILE A 64 6.17 10.62 -5.64
C ILE A 64 6.28 11.07 -7.11
N ILE A 65 7.35 11.79 -7.46
CA ILE A 65 7.62 12.25 -8.83
C ILE A 65 7.86 11.05 -9.74
N GLY A 66 8.59 10.02 -9.30
CA GLY A 66 8.77 8.79 -10.05
C GLY A 66 7.47 8.02 -10.27
N MET A 67 6.58 8.02 -9.27
CA MET A 67 5.29 7.34 -9.34
C MET A 67 4.29 8.04 -10.27
N TRP A 68 4.15 9.35 -10.18
CA TRP A 68 3.15 10.09 -10.97
C TRP A 68 3.72 10.75 -12.23
N GLY A 69 5.04 10.89 -12.33
CA GLY A 69 5.73 11.50 -13.46
C GLY A 69 5.34 10.88 -14.81
N PRO A 70 5.35 9.55 -14.96
CA PRO A 70 4.90 8.88 -16.18
C PRO A 70 3.46 9.25 -16.56
N THR A 71 2.52 9.18 -15.61
CA THR A 71 1.10 9.49 -15.86
C THR A 71 0.89 10.98 -16.19
N ALA A 72 1.61 11.88 -15.52
CA ALA A 72 1.55 13.31 -15.78
C ALA A 72 2.08 13.63 -17.19
N SER A 73 3.19 12.98 -17.58
CA SER A 73 3.78 13.11 -18.90
C SER A 73 2.82 12.64 -20.00
N GLU A 74 2.16 11.48 -19.84
CA GLU A 74 1.16 10.97 -20.78
C GLU A 74 -0.03 11.93 -20.98
N LYS A 75 -0.48 12.60 -19.92
CA LYS A 75 -1.58 13.58 -20.00
C LYS A 75 -1.17 14.90 -20.62
N LEU A 76 0.04 15.38 -20.36
CA LEU A 76 0.52 16.65 -20.89
C LEU A 76 0.92 16.52 -22.36
N PHE A 77 1.45 15.36 -22.74
CA PHE A 77 1.97 15.09 -24.08
C PHE A 77 1.13 14.03 -24.82
N HIS A 78 -0.19 14.26 -24.91
CA HIS A 78 -1.11 13.37 -25.63
C HIS A 78 -0.68 13.04 -27.08
N ARG A 79 0.14 13.89 -27.71
CA ARG A 79 0.68 13.69 -29.06
C ARG A 79 1.87 12.72 -29.13
N TYR A 80 2.45 12.33 -27.98
CA TYR A 80 3.66 11.52 -27.86
C TYR A 80 3.48 10.33 -26.90
N SER A 81 2.27 9.80 -26.74
CA SER A 81 1.96 8.75 -25.75
C SER A 81 2.83 7.50 -25.88
N GLU A 82 3.23 7.13 -27.10
CA GLU A 82 4.15 6.00 -27.33
C GLU A 82 5.56 6.28 -26.81
N VAL A 83 6.05 7.51 -26.94
CA VAL A 83 7.38 7.93 -26.46
C VAL A 83 7.41 7.94 -24.93
N THR A 84 6.36 8.42 -24.28
CA THR A 84 6.29 8.48 -22.81
C THR A 84 6.19 7.09 -22.19
N HIS A 85 5.48 6.17 -22.83
CA HIS A 85 5.42 4.78 -22.40
C HIS A 85 6.78 4.10 -22.48
N ASN A 86 7.46 4.22 -23.63
CA ASN A 86 8.80 3.65 -23.83
C ASN A 86 9.84 4.26 -22.89
N LEU A 87 9.78 5.57 -22.64
CA LEU A 87 10.66 6.23 -21.68
C LEU A 87 10.48 5.68 -20.27
N THR A 88 9.24 5.43 -19.85
CA THR A 88 8.94 4.85 -18.54
C THR A 88 9.50 3.43 -18.43
N LEU A 89 9.37 2.61 -19.47
CA LEU A 89 9.97 1.27 -19.49
C LEU A 89 11.51 1.35 -19.44
N ILE A 90 12.13 2.25 -20.21
CA ILE A 90 13.58 2.43 -20.23
C ILE A 90 14.08 2.88 -18.86
N LEU A 91 13.42 3.84 -18.22
CA LEU A 91 13.78 4.30 -16.88
C LEU A 91 13.61 3.21 -15.82
N GLY A 92 12.51 2.43 -15.88
CA GLY A 92 12.28 1.31 -14.97
C GLY A 92 13.32 0.19 -15.14
N VAL A 93 13.61 -0.21 -16.38
CA VAL A 93 14.63 -1.23 -16.67
C VAL A 93 16.03 -0.73 -16.34
N GLY A 94 16.36 0.52 -16.70
CA GLY A 94 17.65 1.14 -16.40
C GLY A 94 17.90 1.27 -14.90
N GLY A 95 16.89 1.69 -14.15
CA GLY A 95 16.93 1.74 -12.71
C GLY A 95 17.15 0.38 -12.05
N LEU A 96 16.46 -0.65 -12.53
CA LEU A 96 16.68 -2.02 -12.05
C LEU A 96 18.08 -2.54 -12.41
N LEU A 97 18.61 -2.22 -13.60
CA LEU A 97 19.98 -2.56 -13.99
C LEU A 97 20.99 -1.94 -13.02
N LEU A 98 20.82 -0.66 -12.67
CA LEU A 98 21.68 0.01 -11.69
C LEU A 98 21.57 -0.65 -10.31
N HIS A 99 20.37 -1.03 -9.88
CA HIS A 99 20.15 -1.75 -8.61
C HIS A 99 20.85 -3.12 -8.56
N THR A 100 21.01 -3.82 -9.68
CA THR A 100 21.75 -5.10 -9.66
C THR A 100 23.24 -4.95 -9.36
N ILE A 101 23.81 -3.75 -9.54
CA ILE A 101 25.18 -3.46 -9.10
C ILE A 101 25.24 -3.47 -7.57
N THR A 102 24.26 -2.85 -6.90
CA THR A 102 24.18 -2.83 -5.43
C THR A 102 23.95 -4.23 -4.86
N ASP A 103 23.12 -5.08 -5.49
CA ASP A 103 22.98 -6.49 -5.10
C ASP A 103 24.30 -7.26 -5.16
N GLY A 104 25.09 -6.98 -6.20
CA GLY A 104 26.41 -7.58 -6.39
C GLY A 104 27.34 -7.26 -5.23
N GLY A 105 27.39 -5.98 -4.84
CA GLY A 105 28.18 -5.52 -3.70
C GLY A 105 27.71 -6.11 -2.36
N ALA A 106 26.40 -6.16 -2.13
CA ALA A 106 25.82 -6.73 -0.91
C ALA A 106 26.19 -8.22 -0.72
N MET A 107 26.33 -8.99 -1.81
CA MET A 107 26.78 -10.39 -1.73
C MET A 107 28.22 -10.55 -1.26
N VAL A 108 29.09 -9.54 -1.46
CA VAL A 108 30.47 -9.57 -0.96
C VAL A 108 30.48 -9.43 0.55
N LEU A 109 29.65 -8.52 1.07
CA LEU A 109 29.46 -8.34 2.52
C LEU A 109 28.97 -9.64 3.15
N ALA A 110 27.98 -10.31 2.53
CA ALA A 110 27.44 -11.58 3.00
C ALA A 110 28.42 -12.79 2.94
N GLN A 111 29.63 -12.61 2.38
CA GLN A 111 30.68 -13.64 2.38
C GLN A 111 31.75 -13.45 3.46
N GLN A 112 31.72 -12.35 4.21
CA GLN A 112 32.64 -12.15 5.32
C GLN A 112 32.25 -13.08 6.48
N ASP A 113 33.24 -13.67 7.16
CA ASP A 113 33.05 -14.79 8.11
C ASP A 113 32.13 -14.48 9.31
N ASP A 114 31.86 -13.20 9.58
CA ASP A 114 30.97 -12.72 10.65
C ASP A 114 29.52 -12.42 10.19
N VAL A 115 29.20 -12.63 8.91
CA VAL A 115 27.87 -12.31 8.33
C VAL A 115 27.01 -13.55 8.16
N SER A 116 25.72 -13.45 8.49
CA SER A 116 24.82 -14.59 8.47
C SER A 116 24.57 -15.14 7.07
N ILE A 117 24.55 -16.46 6.94
CA ILE A 117 24.13 -17.16 5.72
C ILE A 117 22.71 -16.80 5.27
N LEU A 118 21.89 -16.30 6.20
CA LEU A 118 20.52 -15.85 5.97
C LEU A 118 20.48 -14.62 5.06
N LEU A 119 21.40 -13.65 5.24
CA LEU A 119 21.51 -12.48 4.38
C LEU A 119 21.80 -12.87 2.92
N ALA A 120 22.78 -13.76 2.71
CA ALA A 120 23.12 -14.27 1.38
C ALA A 120 21.92 -14.96 0.69
N LEU A 121 21.17 -15.74 1.46
CA LEU A 121 19.97 -16.41 0.96
C LEU A 121 18.83 -15.42 0.67
N GLY A 122 18.64 -14.38 1.49
CA GLY A 122 17.70 -13.28 1.23
C GLY A 122 18.01 -12.58 -0.10
N ILE A 123 19.30 -12.32 -0.36
CA ILE A 123 19.76 -11.75 -1.63
C ILE A 123 19.43 -12.66 -2.82
N ILE A 124 19.68 -13.96 -2.71
CA ILE A 124 19.38 -14.91 -3.79
C ILE A 124 17.87 -15.03 -4.01
N LEU A 125 17.09 -15.05 -2.92
CA LEU A 125 15.67 -15.34 -2.97
C LEU A 125 14.85 -14.17 -3.52
N HIS A 126 15.22 -12.91 -3.25
CA HIS A 126 14.53 -11.75 -3.83
C HIS A 126 14.72 -11.65 -5.35
N ARG A 127 15.77 -12.25 -5.91
CA ARG A 127 16.05 -12.23 -7.35
C ARG A 127 15.09 -13.07 -8.19
N LEU A 128 14.43 -14.04 -7.57
CA LEU A 128 13.40 -14.83 -8.23
C LEU A 128 12.22 -13.93 -8.64
N PRO A 129 11.55 -13.19 -7.74
CA PRO A 129 10.54 -12.20 -8.12
C PRO A 129 11.00 -11.21 -9.19
N VAL A 130 12.22 -10.70 -9.06
CA VAL A 130 12.79 -9.71 -9.97
C VAL A 130 12.95 -10.29 -11.39
N GLY A 131 13.50 -11.51 -11.53
CA GLY A 131 13.65 -12.18 -12.83
C GLY A 131 12.29 -12.47 -13.49
N LEU A 132 11.31 -12.90 -12.70
CA LEU A 132 9.92 -13.05 -13.18
C LEU A 132 9.33 -11.72 -13.63
N ALA A 133 9.50 -10.67 -12.84
CA ALA A 133 8.95 -9.34 -13.11
C ALA A 133 9.53 -8.75 -14.40
N ILE A 134 10.85 -8.87 -14.63
CA ILE A 134 11.49 -8.41 -15.86
C ILE A 134 10.98 -9.17 -17.07
N TRP A 135 10.88 -10.48 -16.96
CA TRP A 135 10.33 -11.28 -18.06
C TRP A 135 8.88 -10.89 -18.36
N TRP A 136 8.07 -10.74 -17.32
CA TRP A 136 6.67 -10.31 -17.40
C TRP A 136 6.49 -8.89 -17.95
N LEU A 137 7.41 -7.97 -17.64
CA LEU A 137 7.35 -6.58 -18.08
C LEU A 137 7.85 -6.40 -19.53
N VAL A 138 8.98 -7.02 -19.87
CA VAL A 138 9.70 -6.75 -21.13
C VAL A 138 9.19 -7.61 -22.28
N LYS A 139 8.87 -8.89 -22.04
CA LYS A 139 8.47 -9.83 -23.10
C LYS A 139 7.23 -9.37 -23.88
N PRO A 140 6.13 -8.89 -23.25
CA PRO A 140 4.94 -8.48 -24.01
C PRO A 140 5.16 -7.24 -24.88
N GLN A 141 6.10 -6.36 -24.50
CA GLN A 141 6.29 -5.07 -25.18
C GLN A 141 7.30 -5.15 -26.32
N ILE A 142 8.47 -5.76 -26.08
CA ILE A 142 9.58 -5.79 -27.04
C ILE A 142 10.05 -7.21 -27.38
N GLY A 143 9.44 -8.24 -26.78
CA GLY A 143 9.69 -9.64 -27.11
C GLY A 143 10.73 -10.34 -26.24
N SER A 144 10.78 -11.68 -26.39
CA SER A 144 11.62 -12.58 -25.58
C SER A 144 13.13 -12.33 -25.71
N ARG A 145 13.59 -11.94 -26.91
CA ARG A 145 15.01 -11.68 -27.18
C ARG A 145 15.56 -10.56 -26.32
N TRP A 146 14.84 -9.44 -26.26
CA TRP A 146 15.24 -8.29 -25.46
C TRP A 146 15.09 -8.54 -23.96
N ALA A 147 14.08 -9.30 -23.53
CA ALA A 147 13.99 -9.74 -22.13
C ALA A 147 15.23 -10.55 -21.71
N MET A 148 15.72 -11.47 -22.56
CA MET A 148 16.98 -12.18 -22.31
C MET A 148 18.19 -11.26 -22.28
N VAL A 149 18.26 -10.25 -23.15
CA VAL A 149 19.35 -9.25 -23.16
C VAL A 149 19.37 -8.46 -21.85
N VAL A 150 18.22 -8.03 -21.35
CA VAL A 150 18.12 -7.33 -20.06
C VAL A 150 18.57 -8.23 -18.91
N LEU A 151 18.11 -9.49 -18.85
CA LEU A 151 18.54 -10.44 -17.82
C LEU A 151 20.04 -10.72 -17.88
N ALA A 152 20.62 -10.86 -19.09
CA ALA A 152 22.06 -10.99 -19.28
C ALA A 152 22.82 -9.75 -18.78
N GLY A 153 22.32 -8.55 -19.10
CA GLY A 153 22.87 -7.30 -18.58
C GLY A 153 22.83 -7.23 -17.05
N MET A 154 21.73 -7.63 -16.43
CA MET A 154 21.60 -7.72 -14.97
C MET A 154 22.60 -8.69 -14.36
N MET A 155 22.81 -9.87 -14.95
CA MET A 155 23.83 -10.82 -14.48
C MET A 155 25.25 -10.24 -14.58
N LEU A 156 25.56 -9.56 -15.69
CA LEU A 156 26.87 -8.91 -15.88
C LEU A 156 27.09 -7.80 -14.84
N LEU A 157 26.11 -6.91 -14.65
CA LEU A 157 26.19 -5.81 -13.69
C LEU A 157 26.24 -6.30 -12.24
N THR A 158 25.57 -7.41 -11.92
CA THR A 158 25.75 -8.10 -10.63
C THR A 158 27.19 -8.56 -10.46
N GLY A 159 27.77 -9.17 -11.50
CA GLY A 159 29.17 -9.57 -11.48
C GLY A 159 30.11 -8.38 -11.26
N VAL A 160 29.84 -7.26 -11.94
CA VAL A 160 30.56 -6.00 -11.72
C VAL A 160 30.43 -5.54 -10.27
N GLY A 161 29.23 -5.51 -9.71
CA GLY A 161 29.01 -5.17 -8.31
C GLY A 161 29.71 -6.11 -7.33
N TYR A 162 29.77 -7.40 -7.64
CA TYR A 162 30.44 -8.42 -6.82
C TYR A 162 31.96 -8.29 -6.84
N PHE A 163 32.58 -8.03 -7.99
CA PHE A 163 34.04 -7.92 -8.08
C PHE A 163 34.56 -6.51 -7.79
N ALA A 164 33.79 -5.48 -8.12
CA ALA A 164 34.18 -4.08 -7.94
C ALA A 164 33.52 -3.42 -6.71
N GLY A 165 32.67 -4.13 -5.96
CA GLY A 165 31.89 -3.58 -4.85
C GLY A 165 32.74 -2.87 -3.80
N GLU A 166 33.83 -3.49 -3.34
CA GLU A 166 34.73 -2.93 -2.33
C GLU A 166 35.41 -1.63 -2.79
N GLN A 167 35.76 -1.53 -4.08
CA GLN A 167 36.34 -0.32 -4.68
C GLN A 167 35.30 0.72 -5.09
N MET A 168 34.08 0.31 -5.44
CA MET A 168 33.00 1.23 -5.80
C MET A 168 32.35 1.87 -4.57
N LEU A 169 32.27 1.16 -3.44
CA LEU A 169 31.72 1.69 -2.17
C LEU A 169 32.46 2.93 -1.67
N THR A 170 33.73 3.11 -2.04
CA THR A 170 34.53 4.30 -1.66
C THR A 170 34.34 5.50 -2.60
N HIS A 171 33.79 5.30 -3.81
CA HIS A 171 33.61 6.36 -4.82
C HIS A 171 32.15 6.66 -5.20
N LEU A 172 31.24 5.70 -5.03
CA LEU A 172 29.80 5.87 -5.13
C LEU A 172 29.23 5.99 -3.70
N SER A 173 29.28 7.19 -3.12
CA SER A 173 28.53 7.42 -1.88
C SER A 173 27.04 7.24 -2.15
N LEU A 174 26.37 6.45 -1.30
CA LEU A 174 24.92 6.23 -1.37
C LEU A 174 24.19 7.59 -1.43
N ASP A 175 24.62 8.56 -0.62
CA ASP A 175 24.10 9.93 -0.56
C ASP A 175 23.91 10.61 -1.93
N ASN A 176 24.85 10.42 -2.87
CA ASN A 176 24.79 11.08 -4.17
C ASN A 176 23.81 10.42 -5.15
N THR A 177 23.38 9.19 -4.87
CA THR A 177 22.52 8.41 -5.77
C THR A 177 21.12 8.16 -5.22
N VAL A 178 20.89 8.42 -3.93
CA VAL A 178 19.61 8.16 -3.25
C VAL A 178 18.41 8.82 -3.93
N TYR A 179 18.53 10.07 -4.41
CA TYR A 179 17.41 10.73 -5.10
C TYR A 179 17.08 10.12 -6.47
N LEU A 180 18.12 9.65 -7.19
CA LEU A 180 17.92 8.93 -8.45
C LEU A 180 17.26 7.57 -8.17
N GLN A 181 17.72 6.86 -7.14
CA GLN A 181 17.12 5.61 -6.71
C GLN A 181 15.68 5.80 -6.25
N ALA A 182 15.39 6.86 -5.48
CA ALA A 182 14.04 7.23 -5.06
C ALA A 182 13.10 7.47 -6.25
N PHE A 183 13.55 8.24 -7.25
CA PHE A 183 12.79 8.43 -8.48
C PHE A 183 12.55 7.12 -9.24
N VAL A 184 13.59 6.29 -9.39
CA VAL A 184 13.48 4.96 -10.00
C VAL A 184 12.50 4.07 -9.25
N THR A 185 12.59 3.99 -7.92
CA THR A 185 11.70 3.21 -7.05
C THR A 185 10.24 3.64 -7.22
N GLY A 186 10.00 4.95 -7.29
CA GLY A 186 8.69 5.50 -7.65
C GLY A 186 8.20 5.02 -9.02
N SER A 187 9.07 5.02 -10.04
CA SER A 187 8.73 4.57 -11.38
C SER A 187 8.44 3.06 -11.47
N ILE A 188 9.15 2.23 -10.70
CA ILE A 188 8.87 0.79 -10.57
C ILE A 188 7.49 0.60 -9.95
N LEU A 189 7.19 1.33 -8.87
CA LEU A 189 5.89 1.26 -8.21
C LEU A 189 4.76 1.71 -9.16
N HIS A 190 4.98 2.73 -9.99
CA HIS A 190 4.04 3.11 -11.07
C HIS A 190 3.78 1.95 -12.02
N VAL A 191 4.82 1.33 -12.57
CA VAL A 191 4.69 0.23 -13.55
C VAL A 191 3.91 -0.95 -12.98
N VAL A 192 4.19 -1.33 -11.72
CA VAL A 192 3.48 -2.44 -11.04
C VAL A 192 2.00 -2.12 -10.87
N LEU A 193 1.67 -0.88 -10.48
CA LEU A 193 0.29 -0.42 -10.29
C LEU A 193 -0.48 -0.26 -11.61
N HIS A 194 0.16 0.20 -12.68
CA HIS A 194 -0.49 0.65 -13.92
C HIS A 194 -0.43 -0.30 -15.13
N GLN A 195 0.11 -1.52 -14.99
CA GLN A 195 0.35 -2.36 -16.16
C GLN A 195 -0.91 -2.57 -17.05
N PRO A 196 -0.82 -2.32 -18.37
CA PRO A 196 -1.93 -2.53 -19.30
C PRO A 196 -2.16 -4.02 -19.48
N HIS A 197 -3.37 -4.51 -19.19
CA HIS A 197 -3.73 -5.87 -19.58
C HIS A 197 -4.34 -5.81 -20.98
N GLY A 198 -3.89 -6.76 -21.81
CA GLY A 198 -4.33 -6.93 -23.19
C GLY A 198 -5.84 -6.97 -23.33
N HIS A 199 -6.31 -6.43 -24.45
CA HIS A 199 -7.69 -6.32 -24.90
C HIS A 199 -8.63 -7.37 -24.29
N HIS A 200 -9.34 -7.00 -23.22
CA HIS A 200 -10.58 -7.67 -22.86
C HIS A 200 -11.65 -7.13 -23.80
N SER A 201 -12.06 -7.96 -24.76
CA SER A 201 -13.28 -7.72 -25.53
C SER A 201 -14.45 -7.54 -24.55
N PRO A 202 -15.30 -6.51 -24.72
CA PRO A 202 -16.41 -6.21 -23.80
C PRO A 202 -17.42 -7.35 -23.60
N ASP A 203 -17.40 -8.36 -24.46
CA ASP A 203 -18.44 -9.40 -24.53
C ASP A 203 -18.26 -10.57 -23.55
N GLU A 204 -17.11 -10.70 -22.88
CA GLU A 204 -16.87 -11.77 -21.88
C GLU A 204 -17.30 -11.41 -20.44
N ALA A 205 -17.86 -10.21 -20.22
CA ALA A 205 -18.23 -9.71 -18.89
C ALA A 205 -19.47 -10.39 -18.26
N SER A 206 -20.00 -11.46 -18.85
CA SER A 206 -21.31 -12.02 -18.50
C SER A 206 -21.32 -13.38 -17.79
N ASN A 207 -20.18 -13.99 -17.42
CA ASN A 207 -20.20 -15.33 -16.80
C ASN A 207 -19.19 -15.56 -15.67
N GLY A 208 -19.56 -16.43 -14.71
CA GLY A 208 -18.88 -16.73 -13.43
C GLY A 208 -17.39 -17.15 -13.48
N ASN A 209 -16.78 -17.21 -14.66
CA ASN A 209 -15.34 -17.41 -14.84
C ASN A 209 -14.51 -16.24 -14.31
N GLN A 210 -15.02 -15.00 -14.33
CA GLN A 210 -14.25 -13.84 -13.86
C GLN A 210 -13.90 -13.93 -12.37
N GLN A 211 -14.80 -14.47 -11.54
CA GLN A 211 -14.57 -14.65 -10.11
C GLN A 211 -13.60 -15.82 -9.83
N LYS A 212 -13.65 -16.88 -10.67
CA LYS A 212 -12.71 -18.01 -10.58
C LYS A 212 -11.26 -17.56 -10.82
N TYR A 213 -11.03 -16.61 -11.72
CA TYR A 213 -9.67 -16.12 -12.00
C TYR A 213 -9.13 -15.12 -10.96
N GLU A 214 -9.99 -14.39 -10.25
CA GLU A 214 -9.53 -13.55 -9.11
C GLU A 214 -8.98 -14.41 -7.97
N TYR A 215 -9.55 -15.60 -7.75
CA TYR A 215 -9.07 -16.54 -6.74
C TYR A 215 -7.63 -17.00 -7.02
N HIS A 216 -7.28 -17.26 -8.29
CA HIS A 216 -5.92 -17.63 -8.67
C HIS A 216 -4.94 -16.47 -8.43
N ALA A 217 -5.32 -15.24 -8.79
CA ALA A 217 -4.53 -14.05 -8.48
C ALA A 217 -4.35 -13.87 -6.96
N GLY A 218 -5.38 -14.17 -6.18
CA GLY A 218 -5.31 -14.20 -4.72
C GLY A 218 -4.32 -15.23 -4.18
N ILE A 219 -4.31 -16.46 -4.72
CA ILE A 219 -3.34 -17.50 -4.31
C ILE A 219 -1.92 -17.01 -4.57
N GLY A 220 -1.66 -16.49 -5.77
CA GLY A 220 -0.34 -15.94 -6.10
C GLY A 220 0.06 -14.80 -5.16
N SER A 221 -0.90 -13.95 -4.79
CA SER A 221 -0.69 -12.88 -3.82
C SER A 221 -0.28 -13.41 -2.45
N LEU A 222 -0.93 -14.48 -1.95
CA LEU A 222 -0.55 -15.11 -0.68
C LEU A 222 0.85 -15.73 -0.74
N LEU A 223 1.22 -16.36 -1.86
CA LEU A 223 2.60 -16.83 -2.07
C LEU A 223 3.59 -15.66 -2.06
N GLY A 224 3.21 -14.52 -2.64
CA GLY A 224 4.00 -13.28 -2.60
C GLY A 224 4.18 -12.76 -1.17
N ILE A 225 3.13 -12.74 -0.35
CA ILE A 225 3.21 -12.39 1.08
C ILE A 225 4.10 -13.38 1.83
N GLY A 226 3.95 -14.68 1.59
CA GLY A 226 4.77 -15.71 2.21
C GLY A 226 6.26 -15.52 1.88
N LEU A 227 6.57 -15.19 0.63
CA LEU A 227 7.93 -14.86 0.21
C LEU A 227 8.46 -13.61 0.90
N LEU A 228 7.67 -12.53 0.95
CA LEU A 228 8.04 -11.30 1.65
C LEU A 228 8.34 -11.56 3.12
N PHE A 229 7.49 -12.35 3.79
CA PHE A 229 7.69 -12.72 5.18
C PHE A 229 9.01 -13.49 5.38
N ILE A 230 9.30 -14.45 4.50
CA ILE A 230 10.58 -15.16 4.51
C ILE A 230 11.75 -14.19 4.30
N LEU A 231 11.67 -13.31 3.32
CA LEU A 231 12.73 -12.34 3.04
C LEU A 231 12.98 -11.40 4.22
N LEU A 232 11.93 -10.87 4.85
CA LEU A 232 12.05 -10.01 6.03
C LEU A 232 12.66 -10.73 7.23
N MET A 233 12.31 -12.01 7.44
CA MET A 233 12.89 -12.84 8.51
C MET A 233 14.35 -13.23 8.25
N MET A 234 14.77 -13.26 6.98
CA MET A 234 16.15 -13.58 6.60
C MET A 234 17.08 -12.36 6.72
N ASP A 235 16.55 -11.17 6.46
CA ASP A 235 17.27 -9.90 6.57
C ASP A 235 17.61 -9.56 8.05
N SER A 236 16.73 -9.89 8.99
CA SER A 236 16.94 -9.67 10.43
C SER A 236 17.94 -10.62 11.09
N GLY A 237 18.49 -11.59 10.35
CA GLY A 237 19.27 -12.71 10.92
C GLY A 237 20.77 -12.48 11.04
N GLY A 238 21.31 -11.31 10.69
CA GLY A 238 22.75 -11.06 10.72
C GLY A 238 23.10 -9.58 10.82
N HIS A 239 23.15 -9.05 12.05
CA HIS A 239 24.18 -8.16 12.60
C HIS A 239 23.66 -7.42 13.84
N GLU A 240 24.48 -7.37 14.90
CA GLU A 240 24.38 -6.41 16.01
C GLU A 240 24.69 -4.96 15.54
N HIS A 241 24.00 -4.47 14.52
CA HIS A 241 24.00 -3.06 14.14
C HIS A 241 22.67 -2.43 14.62
N HIS A 242 22.80 -1.66 15.69
CA HIS A 242 21.80 -1.07 16.58
C HIS A 242 20.69 -0.17 15.97
N GLN A 243 20.24 -0.34 14.72
CA GLN A 243 19.25 0.58 14.14
C GLN A 243 18.12 -0.01 13.29
N HIS A 244 18.24 -1.19 12.65
CA HIS A 244 17.17 -1.71 11.77
C HIS A 244 16.17 -2.68 12.44
N ASP A 245 16.53 -3.31 13.56
CA ASP A 245 15.66 -4.27 14.28
C ASP A 245 14.36 -3.64 14.81
N HIS A 246 14.33 -2.31 14.98
CA HIS A 246 13.18 -1.63 15.57
C HIS A 246 11.94 -1.61 14.67
N SER A 247 12.06 -1.65 13.34
CA SER A 247 10.93 -1.40 12.44
C SER A 247 9.98 -2.60 12.29
N THR A 248 10.50 -3.82 12.18
CA THR A 248 9.71 -5.04 11.96
C THR A 248 9.11 -5.56 13.27
N GLU A 249 9.86 -5.53 14.36
CA GLU A 249 9.36 -5.88 15.70
C GLU A 249 8.22 -4.94 16.13
N GLN A 250 8.40 -3.63 15.90
CA GLN A 250 7.36 -2.63 16.20
C GLN A 250 6.08 -2.87 15.38
N LEU A 251 6.19 -3.28 14.11
CA LEU A 251 5.02 -3.66 13.30
C LEU A 251 4.28 -4.87 13.87
N VAL A 252 5.01 -5.91 14.33
CA VAL A 252 4.41 -7.10 14.95
C VAL A 252 3.72 -6.74 16.25
N ASP A 253 4.34 -5.93 17.10
CA ASP A 253 3.77 -5.46 18.37
C ASP A 253 2.49 -4.63 18.16
N TRP A 254 2.49 -3.76 17.16
CA TRP A 254 1.31 -3.01 16.76
C TRP A 254 0.19 -3.95 16.27
N MET A 255 0.52 -4.96 15.46
CA MET A 255 -0.44 -5.95 14.98
C MET A 255 -1.02 -6.80 16.12
N MET A 256 -0.20 -7.19 17.10
CA MET A 256 -0.64 -7.91 18.31
C MET A 256 -1.60 -7.08 19.14
N THR A 257 -1.34 -5.78 19.28
CA THR A 257 -2.21 -4.84 19.99
C THR A 257 -3.52 -4.58 19.23
N LEU A 258 -3.45 -4.39 17.91
CA LEU A 258 -4.58 -4.06 17.05
C LEU A 258 -5.52 -5.24 16.81
N GLY A 259 -4.97 -6.45 16.69
CA GLY A 259 -5.68 -7.68 16.35
C GLY A 259 -7.00 -7.88 17.11
N PRO A 260 -6.99 -7.97 18.46
CA PRO A 260 -8.20 -8.22 19.25
C PRO A 260 -9.24 -7.10 19.10
N VAL A 261 -8.79 -5.84 19.06
CA VAL A 261 -9.68 -4.67 18.94
C VAL A 261 -10.30 -4.57 17.55
N LEU A 262 -9.55 -4.93 16.49
CA LEU A 262 -10.07 -5.00 15.12
C LEU A 262 -11.16 -6.07 14.98
N LEU A 263 -10.93 -7.27 15.55
CA LEU A 263 -11.96 -8.33 15.54
C LEU A 263 -13.22 -7.91 16.30
N LEU A 264 -13.06 -7.28 17.46
CA LEU A 264 -14.17 -6.71 18.21
C LEU A 264 -14.94 -5.67 17.38
N SER A 265 -14.21 -4.81 16.67
CA SER A 265 -14.77 -3.77 15.80
C SER A 265 -15.59 -4.39 14.66
N TYR A 266 -15.14 -5.49 14.05
CA TYR A 266 -15.90 -6.22 13.04
C TYR A 266 -17.15 -6.91 13.60
N ALA A 267 -17.06 -7.47 14.81
CA ALA A 267 -18.21 -8.05 15.51
C ALA A 267 -19.28 -6.97 15.79
N VAL A 268 -18.87 -5.80 16.28
CA VAL A 268 -19.78 -4.69 16.55
C VAL A 268 -20.36 -4.11 15.26
N ALA A 269 -19.62 -4.07 14.16
CA ALA A 269 -20.17 -3.69 12.86
C ALA A 269 -21.30 -4.65 12.41
N GLY A 270 -21.13 -5.96 12.65
CA GLY A 270 -22.19 -6.95 12.43
C GLY A 270 -23.40 -6.74 13.33
N LEU A 271 -23.20 -6.49 14.62
CA LEU A 271 -24.28 -6.20 15.57
C LEU A 271 -25.06 -4.94 15.18
N ARG A 272 -24.35 -3.88 14.80
CA ARG A 272 -24.94 -2.63 14.27
C ARG A 272 -25.84 -2.90 13.08
N PHE A 273 -25.39 -3.72 12.15
CA PHE A 273 -26.19 -4.10 10.99
C PHE A 273 -27.45 -4.88 11.38
N LYS A 274 -27.34 -5.82 12.33
CA LYS A 274 -28.50 -6.56 12.89
C LYS A 274 -29.53 -5.63 13.54
N LEU A 275 -29.08 -4.53 14.15
CA LEU A 275 -29.94 -3.51 14.76
C LEU A 275 -30.58 -2.55 13.74
N GLY A 276 -30.42 -2.78 12.43
CA GLY A 276 -31.06 -2.00 11.37
C GLY A 276 -30.32 -0.71 10.98
N LEU A 277 -29.11 -0.48 11.52
CA LEU A 277 -28.27 0.66 11.16
C LEU A 277 -27.42 0.33 9.92
N SER A 278 -28.09 0.10 8.78
CA SER A 278 -27.45 -0.23 7.50
C SER A 278 -27.11 1.01 6.67
N PRO A 279 -26.00 0.98 5.87
CA PRO A 279 -25.59 2.09 4.99
C PRO A 279 -26.66 2.56 3.99
N GLN A 280 -27.62 1.69 3.69
CA GLN A 280 -28.73 1.94 2.79
C GLN A 280 -29.92 2.48 3.60
N SER A 281 -29.88 3.77 3.91
CA SER A 281 -30.99 4.48 4.55
C SER A 281 -31.50 5.61 3.65
N SER A 282 -32.83 5.78 3.62
CA SER A 282 -33.48 6.91 2.94
C SER A 282 -33.12 8.26 3.56
N HIS A 283 -32.82 8.29 4.86
CA HIS A 283 -32.51 9.52 5.58
C HIS A 283 -31.02 9.86 5.48
N LEU A 284 -30.72 11.06 4.96
CA LEU A 284 -29.35 11.55 4.77
C LEU A 284 -28.54 11.58 6.08
N GLY A 285 -29.15 12.02 7.19
CA GLY A 285 -28.47 12.06 8.50
C GLY A 285 -28.03 10.68 8.99
N LYS A 286 -28.85 9.64 8.77
CA LYS A 286 -28.48 8.26 9.09
C LYS A 286 -27.31 7.78 8.23
N ARG A 287 -27.30 8.11 6.93
CA ARG A 287 -26.18 7.80 6.02
C ARG A 287 -24.87 8.44 6.50
N TRP A 288 -24.90 9.72 6.89
CA TRP A 288 -23.72 10.41 7.42
C TRP A 288 -23.27 9.88 8.78
N LEU A 289 -24.20 9.64 9.71
CA LEU A 289 -23.90 9.05 11.01
C LEU A 289 -23.19 7.70 10.84
N GLN A 290 -23.68 6.85 9.95
CA GLN A 290 -23.10 5.52 9.72
C GLN A 290 -21.75 5.58 8.99
N ARG A 291 -21.55 6.58 8.14
CA ARG A 291 -20.29 6.76 7.43
C ARG A 291 -19.20 7.33 8.33
N LEU A 292 -19.55 8.29 9.18
CA LEU A 292 -18.62 9.03 10.03
C LEU A 292 -18.45 8.37 11.39
N ALA A 293 -19.53 8.16 12.12
CA ALA A 293 -19.53 7.65 13.49
C ALA A 293 -19.91 6.15 13.53
N GLY A 294 -19.33 5.35 12.62
CA GLY A 294 -19.43 3.90 12.73
C GLY A 294 -18.82 3.45 14.07
N PRO A 295 -19.58 2.78 14.97
CA PRO A 295 -19.11 2.37 16.29
C PRO A 295 -17.86 1.49 16.21
N GLU A 296 -17.68 0.78 15.09
CA GLU A 296 -16.47 0.01 14.82
C GLU A 296 -15.16 0.82 14.93
N ALA A 297 -15.11 2.08 14.47
CA ALA A 297 -13.87 2.87 14.59
C ALA A 297 -13.73 3.52 15.98
N LEU A 298 -14.85 3.89 16.60
CA LEU A 298 -14.87 4.48 17.94
C LEU A 298 -14.37 3.50 19.01
N ILE A 299 -14.59 2.20 18.80
CA ILE A 299 -14.05 1.14 19.64
C ILE A 299 -12.51 1.15 19.59
N ILE A 300 -11.93 1.19 18.39
CA ILE A 300 -10.47 1.25 18.22
C ILE A 300 -9.91 2.45 18.97
N THR A 301 -10.50 3.63 18.76
CA THR A 301 -10.03 4.84 19.44
C THR A 301 -10.24 4.79 20.94
N ALA A 302 -11.36 4.29 21.43
CA ALA A 302 -11.64 4.25 22.86
C ALA A 302 -10.68 3.33 23.62
N PHE A 303 -10.37 2.16 23.05
CA PHE A 303 -9.50 1.17 23.70
C PHE A 303 -8.01 1.48 23.53
N LEU A 304 -7.60 2.03 22.39
CA LEU A 304 -6.17 2.18 22.05
C LEU A 304 -5.66 3.62 22.14
N LEU A 305 -6.50 4.63 21.87
CA LEU A 305 -6.16 6.05 22.04
C LEU A 305 -6.73 6.66 23.33
N GLY A 306 -7.76 6.02 23.91
CA GLY A 306 -8.40 6.42 25.14
C GLY A 306 -9.80 7.01 24.95
N PRO A 307 -10.64 6.95 26.01
CA PRO A 307 -12.06 7.32 25.95
C PRO A 307 -12.26 8.82 25.70
N LEU A 308 -11.33 9.65 26.17
CA LEU A 308 -11.39 11.09 25.97
C LEU A 308 -11.25 11.44 24.48
N ILE A 309 -10.26 10.88 23.79
CA ILE A 309 -10.08 11.06 22.34
C ILE A 309 -11.28 10.52 21.57
N ALA A 310 -11.79 9.33 21.94
CA ALA A 310 -12.99 8.76 21.31
C ALA A 310 -14.23 9.66 21.49
N LEU A 311 -14.38 10.30 22.65
CA LEU A 311 -15.47 11.25 22.89
C LEU A 311 -15.31 12.52 22.02
N PHE A 312 -14.10 13.08 21.95
CA PHE A 312 -13.80 14.21 21.07
C PHE A 312 -14.06 13.86 19.60
N GLN A 313 -13.65 12.68 19.16
CA GLN A 313 -13.93 12.17 17.82
C GLN A 313 -15.44 12.06 17.58
N LEU A 314 -16.18 11.43 18.50
CA LEU A 314 -17.64 11.26 18.37
C LEU A 314 -18.34 12.62 18.24
N ILE A 315 -18.05 13.57 19.13
CA ILE A 315 -18.65 14.91 19.09
C ILE A 315 -18.30 15.61 17.77
N SER A 316 -17.03 15.59 17.36
CA SER A 316 -16.55 16.20 16.13
C SER A 316 -17.27 15.64 14.89
N LEU A 317 -17.39 14.31 14.80
CA LEU A 317 -18.04 13.62 13.70
C LEU A 317 -19.56 13.87 13.67
N LEU A 318 -20.22 14.01 14.83
CA LEU A 318 -21.63 14.37 14.93
C LEU A 318 -21.87 15.80 14.43
N VAL A 319 -21.03 16.76 14.81
CA VAL A 319 -21.14 18.16 14.36
C VAL A 319 -20.91 18.27 12.85
N ILE A 320 -19.88 17.59 12.33
CA ILE A 320 -19.62 17.55 10.87
C ILE A 320 -20.77 16.85 10.13
N GLY A 321 -21.24 15.71 10.65
CA GLY A 321 -22.36 14.98 10.08
C GLY A 321 -23.64 15.82 10.04
N ALA A 322 -23.90 16.61 11.08
CA ALA A 322 -25.01 17.54 11.14
C ALA A 322 -24.86 18.65 10.07
N LEU A 323 -23.69 19.29 9.98
CA LEU A 323 -23.41 20.31 8.97
C LEU A 323 -23.64 19.78 7.54
N LEU A 324 -23.11 18.59 7.22
CA LEU A 324 -23.25 17.95 5.91
C LEU A 324 -24.72 17.58 5.61
N THR A 325 -25.46 17.14 6.63
CA THR A 325 -26.88 16.80 6.51
C THR A 325 -27.73 18.05 6.26
N PHE A 326 -27.53 19.13 7.03
CA PHE A 326 -28.24 20.39 6.85
C PHE A 326 -27.91 21.04 5.50
N SER A 327 -26.67 20.89 5.05
CA SER A 327 -26.21 21.36 3.74
C SER A 327 -26.66 20.46 2.57
N ARG A 328 -27.40 19.37 2.84
CA ARG A 328 -27.86 18.38 1.86
C ARG A 328 -26.75 17.78 0.98
N VAL A 329 -25.54 17.64 1.53
CA VAL A 329 -24.42 17.01 0.83
C VAL A 329 -24.61 15.50 0.81
N GLU A 330 -24.64 14.89 -0.36
CA GLU A 330 -24.72 13.44 -0.46
C GLU A 330 -23.34 12.77 -0.24
N PRO A 331 -23.28 11.68 0.55
CA PRO A 331 -22.05 10.90 0.65
C PRO A 331 -21.80 10.16 -0.68
N THR A 332 -20.55 10.10 -1.13
CA THR A 332 -20.20 9.30 -2.31
C THR A 332 -20.60 7.85 -2.09
N ASP A 333 -21.42 7.26 -2.95
CA ASP A 333 -21.90 5.89 -2.74
C ASP A 333 -20.75 4.87 -2.84
N PRO A 334 -20.40 4.15 -1.76
CA PRO A 334 -19.41 3.08 -1.78
C PRO A 334 -20.04 1.68 -1.89
N HIS A 335 -21.38 1.56 -1.82
CA HIS A 335 -22.06 0.30 -1.52
C HIS A 335 -22.85 -0.23 -2.73
N LEU A 336 -22.13 -0.83 -3.68
CA LEU A 336 -22.75 -1.47 -4.85
C LEU A 336 -23.71 -2.61 -4.45
N SER A 337 -23.46 -3.30 -3.33
CA SER A 337 -24.32 -4.35 -2.77
C SER A 337 -24.02 -4.58 -1.29
N VAL A 338 -25.03 -4.59 -0.42
CA VAL A 338 -24.88 -4.88 1.01
C VAL A 338 -25.38 -6.31 1.27
N PRO A 339 -24.64 -7.15 2.02
CA PRO A 339 -25.07 -8.52 2.30
C PRO A 339 -26.28 -8.55 3.24
N GLU A 340 -27.09 -9.60 3.15
CA GLU A 340 -28.27 -9.79 4.00
C GLU A 340 -27.91 -10.24 5.43
N SER A 341 -26.81 -10.98 5.62
CA SER A 341 -26.48 -11.53 6.93
C SER A 341 -25.53 -10.63 7.74
N PRO A 342 -25.82 -10.39 9.04
CA PRO A 342 -24.98 -9.58 9.92
C PRO A 342 -23.53 -10.06 10.03
N LEU A 343 -23.33 -11.39 10.03
CA LEU A 343 -21.99 -11.98 10.10
C LEU A 343 -21.19 -11.71 8.82
N ARG A 344 -21.80 -11.85 7.64
CA ARG A 344 -21.14 -11.51 6.37
C ARG A 344 -20.92 -10.01 6.26
N PHE A 345 -21.80 -9.19 6.83
CA PHE A 345 -21.59 -7.75 6.89
C PHE A 345 -20.31 -7.42 7.67
N GLY A 346 -20.17 -7.90 8.91
CA GLY A 346 -19.00 -7.64 9.75
C GLY A 346 -17.70 -8.28 9.25
N PHE A 347 -17.69 -9.60 9.06
CA PHE A 347 -16.45 -10.37 8.84
C PHE A 347 -16.06 -10.59 7.37
N ALA A 348 -16.92 -10.22 6.41
CA ALA A 348 -16.56 -10.27 4.99
C ALA A 348 -16.63 -8.88 4.36
N HIS A 349 -17.78 -8.22 4.39
CA HIS A 349 -17.97 -6.95 3.68
C HIS A 349 -17.17 -5.79 4.30
N ILE A 350 -17.16 -5.64 5.63
CA ILE A 350 -16.35 -4.61 6.30
C ILE A 350 -14.85 -4.95 6.23
N VAL A 351 -14.48 -6.22 6.36
CA VAL A 351 -13.09 -6.68 6.17
C VAL A 351 -12.60 -6.35 4.77
N ASP A 352 -13.34 -6.75 3.73
CA ASP A 352 -13.02 -6.48 2.33
C ASP A 352 -12.85 -4.98 2.04
N ARG A 353 -13.57 -4.14 2.77
CA ARG A 353 -13.47 -2.68 2.64
C ARG A 353 -12.31 -2.09 3.41
N SER A 354 -12.02 -2.61 4.60
CA SER A 354 -11.08 -1.98 5.53
C SER A 354 -9.68 -2.57 5.48
N ALA A 355 -9.52 -3.85 5.16
CA ALA A 355 -8.22 -4.52 5.15
C ALA A 355 -7.15 -3.79 4.30
N PRO A 356 -7.44 -3.30 3.07
CA PRO A 356 -6.46 -2.52 2.31
C PRO A 356 -6.01 -1.27 3.06
N TRP A 357 -6.94 -0.57 3.72
CA TRP A 357 -6.65 0.64 4.48
C TRP A 357 -5.90 0.37 5.77
N VAL A 358 -6.22 -0.72 6.47
CA VAL A 358 -5.50 -1.15 7.68
C VAL A 358 -4.05 -1.44 7.34
N LEU A 359 -3.81 -2.27 6.29
CA LEU A 359 -2.46 -2.59 5.84
C LEU A 359 -1.70 -1.35 5.38
N LEU A 360 -2.33 -0.49 4.56
CA LEU A 360 -1.71 0.76 4.12
C LEU A 360 -1.35 1.66 5.31
N SER A 361 -2.21 1.76 6.32
CA SER A 361 -1.95 2.59 7.50
C SER A 361 -0.77 2.07 8.29
N LEU A 362 -0.62 0.75 8.44
CA LEU A 362 0.54 0.13 9.10
C LEU A 362 1.84 0.37 8.32
N VAL A 363 1.80 0.25 6.99
CA VAL A 363 2.96 0.54 6.13
C VAL A 363 3.34 2.02 6.21
N LEU A 364 2.36 2.92 6.12
CA LEU A 364 2.58 4.36 6.23
C LEU A 364 3.11 4.75 7.61
N ALA A 365 2.65 4.11 8.67
CA ALA A 365 3.13 4.36 10.01
C ALA A 365 4.61 4.04 10.19
N ASN A 366 5.04 2.88 9.69
CA ASN A 366 6.45 2.50 9.70
C ASN A 366 7.31 3.50 8.92
N LEU A 367 6.77 4.01 7.81
CA LEU A 367 7.45 4.96 6.94
C LEU A 367 7.54 6.37 7.54
N ILE A 368 6.45 6.84 8.13
CA ILE A 368 6.26 8.22 8.60
C ILE A 368 6.85 8.40 10.01
N GLY A 369 6.88 7.34 10.82
CA GLY A 369 7.52 7.34 12.14
C GLY A 369 9.04 7.25 12.10
N HIS A 370 9.65 7.20 10.91
CA HIS A 370 11.10 7.11 10.76
C HIS A 370 11.79 8.39 11.27
N PRO A 371 12.84 8.31 12.11
CA PRO A 371 13.54 9.48 12.66
C PRO A 371 14.03 10.48 11.60
N SER A 372 14.40 9.98 10.41
CA SER A 372 14.87 10.79 9.27
C SER A 372 13.79 11.62 8.57
N VAL A 373 12.53 11.52 9.01
CA VAL A 373 11.42 12.39 8.59
C VAL A 373 11.11 13.37 9.74
N PRO A 374 11.87 14.48 9.88
CA PRO A 374 11.71 15.41 11.00
C PRO A 374 10.46 16.26 10.82
N LEU A 375 9.30 15.67 11.09
CA LEU A 375 8.02 16.35 11.12
C LEU A 375 7.74 16.80 12.55
N GLU A 376 8.61 17.65 13.11
CA GLU A 376 8.41 18.19 14.47
C GLU A 376 7.29 19.22 14.51
N ASP A 377 7.12 20.00 13.43
CA ASP A 377 6.11 21.07 13.36
C ASP A 377 4.68 20.47 13.15
N PRO A 378 3.75 20.69 14.11
CA PRO A 378 2.36 20.25 14.00
C PRO A 378 1.65 20.73 12.73
N ILE A 379 1.99 21.91 12.22
CA ILE A 379 1.38 22.49 11.02
C ILE A 379 1.81 21.68 9.79
N ILE A 380 3.08 21.30 9.71
CA ILE A 380 3.60 20.49 8.60
C ILE A 380 2.98 19.09 8.65
N GLN A 381 2.88 18.48 9.83
CA GLN A 381 2.18 17.20 10.02
C GLN A 381 0.75 17.25 9.48
N VAL A 382 -0.03 18.27 9.86
CA VAL A 382 -1.40 18.50 9.37
C VAL A 382 -1.42 18.71 7.86
N ALA A 383 -0.51 19.50 7.30
CA ALA A 383 -0.44 19.75 5.86
C ALA A 383 -0.14 18.47 5.06
N VAL A 384 0.82 17.65 5.51
CA VAL A 384 1.17 16.37 4.90
C VAL A 384 -0.03 15.44 4.87
N LEU A 385 -0.76 15.30 5.99
CA LEU A 385 -1.95 14.46 6.07
C LEU A 385 -3.09 14.97 5.18
N MET A 386 -3.28 16.28 5.08
CA MET A 386 -4.29 16.86 4.19
C MET A 386 -3.98 16.51 2.72
N VAL A 387 -2.71 16.60 2.30
CA VAL A 387 -2.28 16.20 0.96
C VAL A 387 -2.47 14.69 0.76
N LEU A 388 -2.13 13.89 1.76
CA LEU A 388 -2.29 12.43 1.75
C LEU A 388 -3.76 12.00 1.55
N PHE A 389 -4.71 12.66 2.22
CA PHE A 389 -6.13 12.30 2.15
C PHE A 389 -6.80 12.69 0.82
N LEU A 390 -6.32 13.71 0.11
CA LEU A 390 -6.92 14.15 -1.16
C LEU A 390 -7.11 13.02 -2.20
N PRO A 391 -6.06 12.26 -2.59
CA PRO A 391 -6.20 11.18 -3.57
C PRO A 391 -6.85 9.91 -3.01
N MET A 392 -6.98 9.77 -1.69
CA MET A 392 -7.31 8.51 -1.01
C MET A 392 -8.67 8.54 -0.31
N ARG A 393 -9.51 7.53 -0.52
CA ARG A 393 -10.83 7.41 0.14
C ARG A 393 -10.77 6.61 1.43
N PHE A 394 -10.05 7.10 2.44
CA PHE A 394 -9.97 6.41 3.74
C PHE A 394 -11.35 6.07 4.27
N CYS A 395 -11.50 4.83 4.76
CA CYS A 395 -12.66 4.46 5.57
C CYS A 395 -12.41 4.88 7.02
N ASN A 396 -13.49 5.03 7.80
CA ASN A 396 -13.39 5.42 9.21
C ASN A 396 -12.44 4.50 10.03
N LEU A 397 -12.53 3.19 9.78
CA LEU A 397 -11.66 2.21 10.45
C LEU A 397 -10.19 2.36 10.05
N GLY A 398 -9.90 2.62 8.78
CA GLY A 398 -8.54 2.92 8.32
C GLY A 398 -7.99 4.22 8.91
N GLY A 399 -8.83 5.27 8.99
CA GLY A 399 -8.47 6.52 9.65
C GLY A 399 -8.15 6.34 11.14
N ALA A 400 -8.87 5.47 11.85
CA ALA A 400 -8.59 5.13 13.25
C ALA A 400 -7.26 4.38 13.42
N VAL A 401 -6.95 3.42 12.54
CA VAL A 401 -5.64 2.73 12.57
C VAL A 401 -4.50 3.69 12.24
N LEU A 402 -4.67 4.55 11.23
CA LEU A 402 -3.69 5.59 10.93
C LEU A 402 -3.49 6.53 12.12
N ALA A 403 -4.56 7.03 12.73
CA ALA A 403 -4.48 7.91 13.90
C ALA A 403 -3.74 7.26 15.08
N LEU A 404 -4.02 5.98 15.36
CA LEU A 404 -3.29 5.23 16.38
C LEU A 404 -1.80 5.19 16.09
N SER A 405 -1.46 4.89 14.84
CA SER A 405 -0.07 4.75 14.42
C SER A 405 0.69 6.08 14.48
N LEU A 406 0.05 7.20 14.10
CA LEU A 406 0.60 8.54 14.26
C LEU A 406 0.85 8.87 15.73
N ALA A 407 -0.07 8.51 16.63
CA ALA A 407 0.09 8.74 18.06
C ALA A 407 1.30 7.97 18.63
N TYR A 408 1.48 6.70 18.24
CA TYR A 408 2.65 5.91 18.63
C TYR A 408 3.96 6.46 18.09
N SER A 409 3.94 7.01 16.88
CA SER A 409 5.10 7.70 16.27
C SER A 409 5.35 9.09 16.85
N GLY A 410 4.66 9.50 17.91
CA GLY A 410 4.89 10.78 18.59
C GLY A 410 4.36 12.01 17.85
N TRP A 411 3.45 11.83 16.90
CA TRP A 411 2.85 12.95 16.19
C TRP A 411 1.94 13.78 17.09
N SER A 412 1.76 15.05 16.73
CA SER A 412 0.93 15.99 17.47
C SER A 412 -0.53 15.54 17.53
N ILE A 413 -1.20 15.82 18.65
CA ILE A 413 -2.62 15.48 18.82
C ILE A 413 -3.53 16.09 17.73
N PRO A 414 -3.30 17.32 17.22
CA PRO A 414 -4.03 17.83 16.06
C PRO A 414 -3.90 16.94 14.81
N ALA A 415 -2.73 16.37 14.54
CA ALA A 415 -2.55 15.48 13.40
C ALA A 415 -3.28 14.14 13.60
N VAL A 416 -3.23 13.58 14.82
CA VAL A 416 -4.01 12.39 15.20
C VAL A 416 -5.51 12.65 15.03
N MET A 417 -6.02 13.78 15.54
CA MET A 417 -7.43 14.15 15.40
C MET A 417 -7.83 14.44 13.96
N LEU A 418 -6.95 15.03 13.15
CA LEU A 418 -7.19 15.21 11.72
C LEU A 418 -7.41 13.85 11.03
N ALA A 419 -6.60 12.83 11.34
CA ALA A 419 -6.79 11.49 10.78
C ALA A 419 -8.13 10.85 11.20
N LEU A 420 -8.56 11.06 12.45
CA LEU A 420 -9.85 10.56 12.95
C LEU A 420 -11.07 11.25 12.34
N VAL A 421 -10.94 12.53 12.00
CA VAL A 421 -12.09 13.38 11.63
C VAL A 421 -12.16 13.63 10.12
N ALA A 422 -11.04 13.96 9.49
CA ALA A 422 -11.00 14.37 8.09
C ALA A 422 -10.90 13.18 7.13
N ALA A 423 -10.23 12.09 7.49
CA ALA A 423 -9.98 10.97 6.57
C ALA A 423 -11.24 10.41 5.85
N PRO A 424 -12.42 10.27 6.49
CA PRO A 424 -13.63 9.76 5.83
C PRO A 424 -14.28 10.73 4.81
N ILE A 425 -13.93 12.02 4.85
CA ILE A 425 -14.60 13.10 4.10
C ILE A 425 -13.66 13.88 3.18
N PHE A 426 -12.40 14.05 3.55
CA PHE A 426 -11.46 14.93 2.88
C PHE A 426 -10.76 14.24 1.72
N ASN A 427 -11.55 13.80 0.72
CA ASN A 427 -11.05 13.20 -0.51
C ASN A 427 -11.64 13.90 -1.73
N LEU A 428 -10.91 13.88 -2.85
CA LEU A 428 -11.28 14.59 -4.08
C LEU A 428 -12.68 14.24 -4.59
N ALA A 429 -13.11 12.98 -4.45
CA ALA A 429 -14.42 12.58 -4.94
C ALA A 429 -15.57 13.14 -4.10
N GLN A 430 -15.42 13.18 -2.79
CA GLN A 430 -16.41 13.78 -1.91
C GLN A 430 -16.41 15.31 -2.03
N LEU A 431 -15.23 15.93 -2.11
CA LEU A 431 -15.10 17.37 -2.30
C LEU A 431 -15.74 17.84 -3.61
N LYS A 432 -15.62 17.07 -4.70
CA LYS A 432 -16.26 17.37 -5.99
C LYS A 432 -17.79 17.44 -5.92
N LEU A 433 -18.43 16.74 -4.99
CA LEU A 433 -19.89 16.79 -4.79
C LEU A 433 -20.34 18.02 -3.99
N MET A 434 -19.41 18.74 -3.36
CA MET A 434 -19.71 19.91 -2.54
C MET A 434 -19.56 21.22 -3.32
N SER A 435 -20.39 22.22 -3.00
CA SER A 435 -20.19 23.61 -3.42
C SER A 435 -18.96 24.23 -2.75
N TRP A 436 -18.48 25.35 -3.27
CA TRP A 436 -17.35 26.08 -2.64
C TRP A 436 -17.64 26.48 -1.19
N THR A 437 -18.87 26.94 -0.91
CA THR A 437 -19.32 27.32 0.44
C THR A 437 -19.38 26.15 1.40
N GLN A 438 -19.83 24.98 0.93
CA GLN A 438 -19.85 23.74 1.73
C GLN A 438 -18.42 23.27 2.03
N ARG A 439 -17.52 23.33 1.04
CA ARG A 439 -16.10 22.97 1.23
C ARG A 439 -15.44 23.88 2.27
N SER A 440 -15.62 25.20 2.15
CA SER A 440 -15.05 26.14 3.11
C SER A 440 -15.64 25.96 4.51
N ALA A 441 -16.93 25.68 4.63
CA ALA A 441 -17.57 25.42 5.92
C ALA A 441 -17.02 24.15 6.60
N VAL A 442 -16.84 23.06 5.84
CA VAL A 442 -16.28 21.80 6.36
C VAL A 442 -14.81 21.97 6.75
N ILE A 443 -14.01 22.61 5.89
CA ILE A 443 -12.59 22.89 6.18
C ILE A 443 -12.47 23.79 7.41
N GLY A 444 -13.24 24.89 7.48
CA GLY A 444 -13.25 25.79 8.62
C GLY A 444 -13.65 25.08 9.92
N LEU A 445 -14.65 24.20 9.86
CA LEU A 445 -15.05 23.39 11.02
C LEU A 445 -13.95 22.42 11.46
N ILE A 446 -13.28 21.74 10.52
CA ILE A 446 -12.12 20.90 10.84
C ILE A 446 -11.03 21.75 11.50
N THR A 447 -10.69 22.92 10.95
CA THR A 447 -9.69 23.82 11.53
C THR A 447 -10.05 24.25 12.95
N VAL A 448 -11.32 24.57 13.23
CA VAL A 448 -11.80 24.89 14.58
C VAL A 448 -11.65 23.70 15.52
N ILE A 449 -12.03 22.48 15.09
CA ILE A 449 -11.87 21.26 15.87
C ILE A 449 -10.38 21.06 16.21
N LEU A 450 -9.48 21.21 15.24
CA LEU A 450 -8.04 21.06 15.45
C LEU A 450 -7.47 22.14 16.39
N ALA A 451 -7.94 23.38 16.29
CA ALA A 451 -7.55 24.46 17.19
C ALA A 451 -7.98 24.16 18.63
N ILE A 452 -9.22 23.67 18.84
CA ILE A 452 -9.71 23.25 20.15
C ILE A 452 -8.87 22.09 20.70
N THR A 453 -8.60 21.08 19.87
CA THR A 453 -7.73 19.96 20.25
C THR A 453 -6.33 20.44 20.65
N SER A 454 -5.76 21.40 19.90
CA SER A 454 -4.45 21.97 20.19
C SER A 454 -4.41 22.75 21.51
N LEU A 455 -5.53 23.33 21.94
CA LEU A 455 -5.63 24.04 23.22
C LEU A 455 -5.82 23.07 24.40
N ILE A 456 -6.62 22.02 24.21
CA ILE A 456 -6.96 21.06 25.27
C ILE A 456 -5.87 20.01 25.47
N GLN A 457 -5.16 19.62 24.40
CA GLN A 457 -4.13 18.57 24.41
C GLN A 457 -4.59 17.31 25.17
N PRO A 458 -5.67 16.64 24.71
CA PRO A 458 -6.18 15.45 25.40
C PRO A 458 -5.09 14.38 25.45
N GLN A 459 -4.83 13.88 26.65
CA GLN A 459 -3.89 12.79 26.86
C GLN A 459 -4.42 11.52 26.17
N TRP A 460 -3.53 10.81 25.51
CA TRP A 460 -3.82 9.51 24.93
C TRP A 460 -3.15 8.41 25.75
N GLY A 461 -3.72 7.21 25.68
CA GLY A 461 -3.16 6.04 26.35
C GLY A 461 -3.98 4.80 26.07
N MET A 462 -3.30 3.66 26.05
CA MET A 462 -3.94 2.36 25.90
C MET A 462 -4.68 2.01 27.19
N MET A 463 -5.98 1.73 27.08
CA MET A 463 -6.81 1.36 28.24
C MET A 463 -6.85 -0.15 28.47
N MET A 464 -6.55 -0.95 27.46
CA MET A 464 -6.71 -2.40 27.52
C MET A 464 -5.51 -3.10 26.89
N THR A 465 -4.72 -3.75 27.74
CA THR A 465 -3.71 -4.73 27.33
C THR A 465 -4.33 -6.11 27.35
N MET A 466 -4.38 -6.78 26.20
CA MET A 466 -4.87 -8.16 26.13
C MET A 466 -3.75 -9.15 26.48
N PRO A 467 -4.07 -10.31 27.06
CA PRO A 467 -3.09 -11.38 27.23
C PRO A 467 -2.48 -11.76 25.87
N GLU A 468 -1.18 -12.01 25.85
CA GLU A 468 -0.42 -12.30 24.63
C GLU A 468 -1.03 -13.45 23.81
N SER A 469 -1.51 -14.50 24.48
CA SER A 469 -2.19 -15.63 23.84
C SER A 469 -3.46 -15.23 23.09
N LEU A 470 -4.26 -14.32 23.65
CA LEU A 470 -5.47 -13.82 23.00
C LEU A 470 -5.11 -12.89 21.83
N SER A 471 -4.09 -12.06 21.99
CA SER A 471 -3.56 -11.21 20.91
C SER A 471 -3.06 -12.05 19.74
N MET A 472 -2.29 -13.12 20.00
CA MET A 472 -1.80 -14.04 18.98
C MET A 472 -2.94 -14.75 18.25
N ILE A 473 -3.92 -15.30 18.98
CA ILE A 473 -5.10 -15.94 18.37
C ILE A 473 -5.87 -14.94 17.52
N SER A 474 -6.06 -13.71 18.02
CA SER A 474 -6.75 -12.65 17.29
C SER A 474 -6.01 -12.26 16.02
N LEU A 475 -4.68 -12.19 16.08
CA LEU A 475 -3.84 -11.90 14.93
C LEU A 475 -3.93 -12.99 13.87
N ILE A 476 -3.89 -14.27 14.27
CA ILE A 476 -4.07 -15.41 13.35
C ILE A 476 -5.43 -15.35 12.68
N VAL A 477 -6.50 -15.11 13.43
CA VAL A 477 -7.86 -14.98 12.88
C VAL A 477 -7.94 -13.78 11.92
N LEU A 478 -7.37 -12.64 12.28
CA LEU A 478 -7.33 -11.45 11.43
C LEU A 478 -6.55 -11.70 10.14
N ALA A 479 -5.39 -12.34 10.22
CA ALA A 479 -4.58 -12.73 9.08
C ALA A 479 -5.36 -13.66 8.13
N CYS A 480 -6.08 -14.65 8.68
CA CYS A 480 -6.97 -15.51 7.90
C CYS A 480 -8.11 -14.73 7.22
N LEU A 481 -8.70 -13.75 7.89
CA LEU A 481 -9.76 -12.91 7.32
C LEU A 481 -9.22 -12.02 6.18
N PHE A 482 -8.04 -11.44 6.35
CA PHE A 482 -7.38 -10.62 5.33
C PHE A 482 -6.94 -11.47 4.14
N ALA A 483 -6.38 -12.66 4.40
CA ALA A 483 -6.05 -13.64 3.36
C ALA A 483 -7.30 -14.07 2.58
N ALA A 484 -8.40 -14.37 3.27
CA ALA A 484 -9.67 -14.69 2.64
C ALA A 484 -10.23 -13.52 1.80
N SER A 485 -10.04 -12.28 2.27
CA SER A 485 -10.39 -11.08 1.51
C SER A 485 -9.58 -10.95 0.21
N LEU A 486 -8.26 -11.13 0.32
CA LEU A 486 -7.34 -11.08 -0.80
C LEU A 486 -7.60 -12.22 -1.81
N LEU A 487 -7.95 -13.41 -1.34
CA LEU A 487 -8.40 -14.53 -2.18
C LEU A 487 -9.70 -14.24 -2.92
N ARG A 488 -10.66 -13.58 -2.27
CA ARG A 488 -11.95 -13.24 -2.91
C ARG A 488 -11.81 -12.15 -3.97
N LEU A 489 -10.99 -11.15 -3.69
CA LEU A 489 -10.90 -9.93 -4.51
C LEU A 489 -9.78 -9.97 -5.54
N GLY A 490 -8.68 -10.68 -5.26
CA GLY A 490 -7.41 -10.48 -5.95
C GLY A 490 -6.73 -9.17 -5.55
N PRO A 491 -5.41 -9.02 -5.78
CA PRO A 491 -4.62 -7.92 -5.23
C PRO A 491 -4.97 -6.57 -5.86
N ARG A 492 -5.30 -6.55 -7.16
CA ARG A 492 -5.63 -5.30 -7.86
C ARG A 492 -6.98 -4.74 -7.44
N LYS A 493 -8.03 -5.55 -7.32
CA LYS A 493 -9.34 -5.07 -6.81
C LYS A 493 -9.27 -4.75 -5.32
N PHE A 494 -8.44 -5.47 -4.56
CA PHE A 494 -8.13 -5.13 -3.18
C PHE A 494 -7.53 -3.72 -3.07
N MET A 495 -6.52 -3.40 -3.89
CA MET A 495 -5.88 -2.08 -3.94
C MET A 495 -6.72 -0.98 -4.61
N ALA A 496 -7.56 -1.31 -5.58
CA ALA A 496 -8.46 -0.35 -6.24
C ALA A 496 -9.45 0.32 -5.27
N ARG A 497 -9.65 -0.25 -4.08
CA ARG A 497 -10.43 0.37 -3.01
C ARG A 497 -9.71 1.56 -2.36
N ILE A 498 -8.39 1.66 -2.53
CA ILE A 498 -7.56 2.76 -2.02
C ILE A 498 -7.56 3.94 -3.00
N MET A 499 -7.28 3.67 -4.26
CA MET A 499 -7.08 4.70 -5.27
C MET A 499 -8.33 5.02 -6.08
N LEU A 500 -8.50 6.30 -6.45
CA LEU A 500 -9.56 6.81 -7.33
C LEU A 500 -9.41 6.40 -8.81
N LEU A 501 -8.76 5.28 -9.12
CA LEU A 501 -8.58 4.83 -10.50
C LEU A 501 -9.87 4.21 -11.03
N LYS A 502 -10.75 5.05 -11.57
CA LYS A 502 -11.72 4.61 -12.57
C LYS A 502 -10.92 4.32 -13.83
N SER A 503 -10.76 3.05 -14.19
CA SER A 503 -10.30 2.68 -15.54
C SER A 503 -11.22 3.36 -16.54
N LYS A 504 -10.67 4.28 -17.33
CA LYS A 504 -11.38 4.88 -18.45
C LYS A 504 -11.28 3.85 -19.57
N ALA A 505 -12.36 3.11 -19.83
CA ALA A 505 -12.42 2.25 -21.00
C ALA A 505 -12.21 3.15 -22.24
N HIS A 506 -11.10 2.94 -22.94
CA HIS A 506 -10.87 3.56 -24.24
C HIS A 506 -11.75 2.81 -25.25
N SER A 507 -12.92 3.36 -25.59
CA SER A 507 -13.67 2.91 -26.76
C SER A 507 -12.92 3.36 -28.00
N HIS A 508 -12.24 2.43 -28.67
CA HIS A 508 -11.85 2.63 -30.06
C HIS A 508 -13.09 2.43 -30.92
N ASP A 509 -13.56 3.52 -31.50
CA ASP A 509 -14.60 3.50 -32.52
C ASP A 509 -13.97 2.91 -33.80
N HIS A 510 -14.24 1.64 -34.07
CA HIS A 510 -13.89 1.04 -35.35
C HIS A 510 -14.87 1.57 -36.40
N GLY A 511 -14.49 2.66 -37.06
CA GLY A 511 -15.14 3.15 -38.26
C GLY A 511 -15.25 2.03 -39.29
N GLY A 512 -16.46 1.51 -39.46
CA GLY A 512 -16.78 0.52 -40.47
C GLY A 512 -16.58 1.10 -41.86
N HIS A 513 -15.56 0.63 -42.56
CA HIS A 513 -15.47 0.79 -44.01
C HIS A 513 -16.57 -0.07 -44.66
N LYS A 514 -17.66 0.57 -45.03
CA LYS A 514 -18.45 0.17 -46.20
C LYS A 514 -17.81 0.85 -47.40
N HIS A 515 -17.29 0.06 -48.34
CA HIS A 515 -17.64 0.08 -49.77
C HIS A 515 -16.85 -0.99 -50.52
#